data_AF-A0A835AAN8-F1
#
_entry.id   AF-A0A835AAN8-F1
#
_cell.length_a   1.000
_cell.length_b   1.000
_cell.length_c   1.000
_cell.angle_alpha   90.00
_cell.angle_beta   90.00
_cell.angle_gamma   90.00
#
_symmetry.space_group_name_H-M   'P 1'
#
loop_
_entity.id
_entity.type
_entity.pdbx_description
1 polymer ?
#
loop_
_entity_poly.entity_id
_entity_poly.type
_entity_poly.pdbx_seq_one_letter_code
_entity_poly.pdbx_strand_id
1 'polypeptide(L)' 'MLVKEFLDQRPPQQTKIEEENVTELAQVALACLQASPQARPTMKEVHKELNKSGS' A
#
# COMPACT_ATOMS: atom_id res chain seq x y z
N MET A 1 -34.91 -8.65 -18.16
CA MET A 1 -34.08 -8.61 -16.94
C MET A 1 -32.67 -8.25 -17.36
N LEU A 2 -32.17 -7.08 -16.96
CA LEU A 2 -30.84 -6.62 -17.37
C LEU A 2 -29.80 -7.39 -16.56
N VAL A 3 -29.01 -8.23 -17.23
CA VAL A 3 -27.93 -9.04 -16.65
C VAL A 3 -27.00 -8.23 -15.74
N LYS A 4 -26.89 -6.92 -16.00
CA LYS A 4 -26.11 -5.94 -15.24
C LYS A 4 -26.53 -5.80 -13.77
N GLU A 5 -27.76 -6.15 -13.39
CA GLU A 5 -28.23 -6.11 -11.99
C GLU A 5 -27.72 -7.30 -11.15
N PHE A 6 -27.22 -8.36 -11.79
CA PHE A 6 -26.68 -9.56 -11.13
C PHE A 6 -25.15 -9.61 -11.12
N LEU A 7 -24.49 -8.71 -11.85
CA LEU A 7 -23.05 -8.65 -11.87
C LEU A 7 -22.57 -7.80 -10.69
N ASP A 8 -21.75 -8.38 -9.83
CA ASP A 8 -21.01 -7.62 -8.82
C ASP A 8 -20.25 -6.48 -9.51
N GLN A 9 -20.50 -5.25 -9.07
CA GLN A 9 -19.78 -4.10 -9.59
C GLN A 9 -18.32 -4.23 -9.18
N ARG A 10 -17.47 -4.58 -10.14
CA ARG A 10 -16.02 -4.53 -9.91
C ARG A 10 -15.64 -3.08 -9.62
N PRO A 11 -14.77 -2.85 -8.62
CA PRO A 11 -14.15 -1.54 -8.43
C PRO A 11 -13.56 -1.06 -9.77
N PRO A 12 -13.60 0.27 -10.03
CA PRO A 12 -12.91 0.81 -11.18
C PRO A 12 -11.45 0.38 -11.15
N GLN A 13 -10.87 0.28 -12.34
CA GLN A 13 -9.45 -0.06 -12.48
C GLN A 13 -8.64 0.98 -11.70
N GLN A 14 -7.76 0.50 -10.83
CA GLN A 14 -6.94 1.35 -9.98
C GLN A 14 -6.09 2.27 -10.84
N THR A 15 -5.87 3.49 -10.37
CA THR A 15 -4.96 4.41 -11.05
C THR A 15 -3.51 3.98 -10.79
N LYS A 16 -2.60 4.30 -11.71
CA LYS A 16 -1.16 4.05 -11.53
C LYS A 16 -0.62 4.63 -10.21
N ILE A 17 -1.18 5.77 -9.79
CA ILE A 17 -0.84 6.44 -8.52
C ILE A 17 -1.26 5.58 -7.31
N GLU A 18 -2.43 4.95 -7.35
CA GLU A 18 -2.88 4.05 -6.29
C GLU A 18 -2.01 2.79 -6.20
N GLU A 19 -1.60 2.22 -7.34
CA GLU A 19 -0.71 1.07 -7.38
C GLU A 19 0.69 1.39 -6.82
N GLU A 20 1.23 2.56 -7.16
CA GLU A 20 2.51 3.05 -6.63
C GLU A 20 2.44 3.25 -5.11
N ASN A 21 1.39 3.93 -4.61
CA ASN A 21 1.19 4.14 -3.17
C ASN A 21 1.08 2.83 -2.38
N VAL A 22 0.35 1.84 -2.92
CA VAL A 22 0.23 0.51 -2.30
C VAL A 22 1.57 -0.22 -2.29
N THR A 23 2.34 -0.11 -3.38
CA THR A 23 3.66 -0.72 -3.49
C THR A 23 4.63 -0.13 -2.45
N GLU A 24 4.67 1.19 -2.31
CA GLU A 24 5.50 1.87 -1.32
C GLU A 24 5.12 1.47 0.11
N LEU A 25 3.82 1.43 0.42
CA LEU A 25 3.34 1.00 1.74
C LEU A 25 3.72 -0.46 2.03
N ALA A 26 3.59 -1.35 1.03
CA ALA A 26 3.96 -2.75 1.16
C ALA A 26 5.46 -2.94 1.41
N GLN A 27 6.31 -2.12 0.76
CA GLN A 27 7.77 -2.15 1.00
C GLN A 27 8.10 -1.76 2.44
N VAL A 28 7.48 -0.71 2.97
CA VAL A 28 7.66 -0.30 4.38
C VAL A 28 7.20 -1.40 5.32
N ALA A 29 6.03 -2.00 5.07
CA ALA A 29 5.52 -3.11 5.89
C ALA A 29 6.46 -4.33 5.88
N LEU A 30 7.00 -4.70 4.72
CA LEU A 30 7.93 -5.81 4.59
C LEU A 30 9.26 -5.55 5.32
N ALA A 31 9.76 -4.31 5.29
CA ALA A 31 10.94 -3.90 6.06
C ALA A 31 10.70 -4.02 7.58
N CYS A 32 9.50 -3.68 8.07
CA CYS A 32 9.14 -3.84 9.48
C CYS A 32 9.08 -5.31 9.93
N LEU A 33 8.82 -6.24 9.02
CA LEU A 33 8.65 -7.67 9.30
C LEU A 33 9.94 -8.50 9.12
N GLN A 34 11.09 -7.86 8.95
CA GLN A 34 12.37 -8.57 8.80
C GLN A 34 12.63 -9.52 9.98
N ALA A 35 13.11 -10.74 9.66
CA ALA A 35 13.37 -11.78 10.65
C ALA A 35 14.41 -11.33 11.69
N SER A 36 15.47 -10.67 11.23
CA SER A 36 16.46 -10.03 12.11
C SER A 36 15.88 -8.73 12.69
N PRO A 37 15.78 -8.59 14.03
CA PRO A 37 15.32 -7.35 14.65
C PRO A 37 16.16 -6.13 14.27
N GLN A 38 17.47 -6.31 14.04
CA GLN A 38 18.38 -5.21 13.72
C GLN A 38 18.28 -4.74 12.26
N ALA A 39 17.63 -5.52 11.41
CA ALA A 39 17.34 -5.13 10.03
C ALA A 39 16.02 -4.34 9.92
N ARG A 40 15.21 -4.29 11.00
CA ARG A 40 13.96 -3.54 11.01
C ARG A 40 14.24 -2.06 11.15
N PRO A 41 13.47 -1.19 10.47
CA PRO A 41 13.56 0.24 10.67
C PRO A 41 13.08 0.62 12.08
N THR A 42 13.58 1.74 12.56
CA THR A 42 13.01 2.42 13.74
C THR A 42 11.65 3.03 13.38
N MET A 43 10.77 3.20 14.37
CA MET A 43 9.49 3.89 14.15
C MET A 43 9.67 5.33 13.63
N LYS A 44 10.80 5.99 13.92
CA LYS A 44 11.13 7.31 13.37
C LYS A 44 11.39 7.25 11.86
N GLU A 45 12.08 6.23 11.39
CA GLU A 45 12.32 6.00 9.96
C GLU A 45 11.02 5.63 9.25
N VAL A 46 10.20 4.74 9.84
CA VAL A 46 8.87 4.40 9.30
C VAL A 46 8.00 5.66 9.18
N HIS A 47 7.93 6.49 10.22
CA HIS A 47 7.20 7.76 10.16
C HIS A 47 7.73 8.66 9.05
N LYS A 48 9.05 8.75 8.88
CA LYS A 48 9.63 9.54 7.79
C LYS A 48 9.20 9.00 6.43
N GLU A 49 9.30 7.69 6.19
CA GLU A 49 8.91 7.09 4.90
C GLU A 49 7.43 7.31 4.59
N LEU A 50 6.54 7.09 5.56
CA LEU A 50 5.09 7.24 5.36
C LEU A 50 4.62 8.68 5.15
N ASN A 51 5.41 9.67 5.56
CA ASN A 51 5.07 11.09 5.40
C ASN A 51 5.81 11.77 4.23
N LYS A 52 6.65 11.05 3.46
CA LYS A 52 7.32 11.60 2.28
C LYS A 52 6.36 11.89 1.12
N SER A 53 5.22 11.21 1.05
CA SER A 53 4.20 11.34 0.00
C SER A 53 3.18 12.46 0.23
N GLY A 54 3.35 13.25 1.31
CA GLY A 54 2.44 14.33 1.70
C GLY A 54 2.91 15.75 1.35
N SER A 55 3.85 15.93 0.41
CA SER A 55 4.33 17.25 -0.09
C SER A 55 4.13 17.39 -1.59
#